data_AF-A0A9P5KT37-F1
#
_entry.id   AF-A0A9P5KT37-F1
#
_cell.length_a   1.000
_cell.length_b   1.000
_cell.length_c   1.000
_cell.angle_alpha   90.00
_cell.angle_beta   90.00
_cell.angle_gamma   90.00
#
_symmetry.space_group_name_H-M   'P 1'
#
loop_
_entity.id
_entity.type
_entity.pdbx_description
1 polymer ?
#
loop_
_entity_poly.entity_id
_entity_poly.type
_entity_poly.pdbx_seq_one_letter_code
_entity_poly.pdbx_strand_id
1 'polypeptide(L)'
;MIPCLGVLRWWKGSLENIWGTYAVLVLLLSAPYIHAILVSWCSRNSNTVRSRTTSAALYNMFVQAGAIIASNIYRKDDLPKYHRGNMQLFAIAWGSLGAILLTKVYYIWRNKSRGKIWDAMTVEEQNHYRATTTDKGNKRLDFRFFH
;
A
#
# COMPACT_ATOMS: atom_id res chain seq x y z
N MET A 1 13.57 2.95 -4.43
CA MET A 1 13.26 1.52 -4.73
C MET A 1 13.12 1.26 -6.23
N ILE A 2 12.08 1.77 -6.93
CA ILE A 2 11.85 1.47 -8.36
C ILE A 2 13.05 1.81 -9.28
N PRO A 3 13.70 2.99 -9.18
CA PRO A 3 14.85 3.29 -10.04
C PRO A 3 16.04 2.36 -9.80
N CYS A 4 16.34 2.04 -8.53
CA CYS A 4 17.40 1.12 -8.15
C CYS A 4 17.17 -0.30 -8.69
N LEU A 5 15.93 -0.80 -8.63
CA LEU A 5 15.56 -2.10 -9.20
C LEU A 5 15.66 -2.10 -10.73
N GLY A 6 15.30 -0.98 -11.38
CA GLY A 6 15.51 -0.81 -12.81
C GLY A 6 16.98 -0.86 -13.20
N VAL A 7 17.84 -0.15 -12.46
CA VAL A 7 19.29 -0.21 -12.66
C VAL A 7 19.80 -1.65 -12.52
N LEU A 8 19.43 -2.36 -11.45
CA LEU A 8 19.84 -3.75 -11.24
C LEU A 8 19.37 -4.70 -12.36
N ARG A 9 18.22 -4.41 -12.99
CA ARG A 9 17.65 -5.25 -14.05
C ARG A 9 18.27 -5.02 -15.43
N TRP A 10 18.53 -3.77 -15.80
CA TRP A 10 18.91 -3.41 -17.19
C TRP A 10 20.36 -2.93 -17.34
N TRP A 11 21.06 -2.63 -16.26
CA TRP A 11 22.47 -2.24 -16.34
C TRP A 11 23.37 -3.45 -16.57
N LYS A 12 24.16 -3.43 -17.66
CA LYS A 12 25.03 -4.55 -18.05
C LYS A 12 26.11 -4.87 -17.02
N GLY A 13 26.61 -3.85 -16.31
CA GLY A 13 27.64 -3.97 -15.26
C GLY A 13 27.09 -4.34 -13.88
N SER A 14 25.78 -4.62 -13.77
CA SER A 14 25.17 -5.15 -12.55
C SER A 14 25.84 -6.47 -12.19
N LEU A 15 26.34 -6.58 -10.95
CA LEU A 15 27.07 -7.73 -10.40
C LEU A 15 28.45 -8.01 -11.02
N GLU A 16 28.88 -7.22 -12.01
CA GLU A 16 30.26 -7.23 -12.55
C GLU A 16 31.09 -6.09 -11.95
N ASN A 17 30.52 -4.87 -11.89
CA ASN A 17 31.11 -3.75 -11.18
C ASN A 17 30.68 -3.78 -9.71
N ILE A 18 31.55 -4.30 -8.86
CA ILE A 18 31.30 -4.54 -7.43
C ILE A 18 30.90 -3.24 -6.71
N TRP A 19 31.65 -2.15 -6.92
CA TRP A 19 31.41 -0.87 -6.24
C TRP A 19 30.12 -0.18 -6.69
N GLY A 20 29.83 -0.18 -7.99
CA GLY A 20 28.58 0.37 -8.51
C GLY A 20 27.36 -0.43 -8.04
N THR A 21 27.46 -1.76 -8.04
CA THR A 21 26.39 -2.63 -7.52
C THR A 21 26.19 -2.42 -6.02
N TYR A 22 27.28 -2.31 -5.25
CA TYR A 22 27.23 -2.02 -3.82
C TYR A 22 26.52 -0.70 -3.52
N ALA A 23 26.87 0.37 -4.24
CA ALA A 23 26.21 1.67 -4.08
C ALA A 23 24.70 1.60 -4.36
N VAL A 24 24.29 0.90 -5.42
CA VAL A 24 22.86 0.74 -5.76
C VAL A 24 22.11 -0.07 -4.69
N LEU A 25 22.73 -1.11 -4.12
CA LEU A 25 22.14 -1.92 -3.06
C LEU A 25 22.00 -1.15 -1.75
N VAL A 26 23.01 -0.36 -1.37
CA VAL A 26 22.95 0.51 -0.18
C VAL A 26 21.83 1.55 -0.33
N LEU A 27 21.68 2.16 -1.50
CA LEU A 27 20.57 3.07 -1.79
C LEU A 27 19.20 2.37 -1.77
N LEU A 28 19.14 1.12 -2.21
CA LEU A 28 17.91 0.34 -2.17
C LEU A 28 17.50 0.01 -0.73
N LEU A 29 18.46 -0.38 0.12
CA LEU A 29 18.25 -0.79 1.52
C LEU A 29 18.02 0.38 2.48
N SER A 30 18.58 1.56 2.18
CA SER A 30 18.36 2.79 2.98
C SER A 30 16.97 3.39 2.82
N ALA A 31 16.14 2.87 1.90
CA ALA A 31 14.77 3.34 1.74
C ALA A 31 13.95 3.08 3.03
N PRO A 32 13.15 4.06 3.48
CA PRO A 32 12.39 3.91 4.71
C PRO A 32 11.34 2.81 4.60
N TYR A 33 11.20 2.03 5.69
CA TYR A 33 10.24 0.94 5.74
C TYR A 33 8.81 1.48 5.95
N ILE A 34 7.98 1.41 4.91
CA ILE A 34 6.62 1.99 4.87
C ILE A 34 5.59 1.29 5.77
N HIS A 35 5.96 0.18 6.41
CA HIS A 35 5.04 -0.71 7.12
C HIS A 35 4.27 -0.01 8.24
N ALA A 36 4.93 0.81 9.07
CA ALA A 36 4.27 1.55 10.14
C ALA A 36 3.23 2.55 9.61
N ILE A 37 3.51 3.17 8.46
CA ILE A 37 2.60 4.11 7.80
C ILE A 37 1.34 3.35 7.34
N LEU A 38 1.49 2.19 6.72
CA LEU A 38 0.35 1.37 6.27
C LEU A 38 -0.51 0.86 7.43
N VAL A 39 0.10 0.35 8.51
CA VAL A 39 -0.63 -0.09 9.72
C VAL A 39 -1.43 1.06 10.32
N SER A 40 -0.80 2.24 10.48
CA SER A 40 -1.49 3.42 11.03
C SER A 40 -2.61 3.91 10.11
N TRP A 41 -2.45 3.80 8.80
CA TRP A 41 -3.48 4.14 7.82
C TRP A 41 -4.70 3.20 7.89
N CYS A 42 -4.47 1.88 7.94
CA CYS A 42 -5.52 0.88 8.14
C CYS A 42 -6.25 1.09 9.49
N SER A 43 -5.52 1.44 10.54
CA SER A 43 -6.08 1.73 11.87
C SER A 43 -6.98 2.97 11.85
N ARG A 44 -6.53 4.06 11.21
CA ARG A 44 -7.31 5.32 11.08
C ARG A 44 -8.61 5.12 10.31
N ASN A 45 -8.59 4.31 9.24
CA ASN A 45 -9.78 4.03 8.44
C ASN A 45 -10.70 2.97 9.05
N SER A 46 -10.27 2.31 10.13
CA SER A 46 -11.08 1.35 10.87
C SER A 46 -11.88 2.07 11.97
N ASN A 47 -13.19 2.16 11.76
CA ASN A 47 -14.09 2.98 12.57
C ASN A 47 -14.56 2.30 13.88
N THR A 48 -14.24 1.03 14.12
CA THR A 48 -14.58 0.30 15.36
C THR A 48 -13.39 -0.47 15.90
N VAL A 49 -13.36 -0.74 17.22
CA VAL A 49 -12.29 -1.54 17.85
C VAL A 49 -12.21 -2.92 17.21
N ARG A 50 -13.35 -3.58 16.99
CA ARG A 50 -13.42 -4.87 16.29
C ARG A 50 -12.78 -4.79 14.89
N SER A 51 -13.16 -3.79 14.10
CA SER A 51 -12.61 -3.60 12.75
C SER A 51 -11.10 -3.30 12.78
N ARG A 52 -10.61 -2.53 13.75
CA ARG A 52 -9.17 -2.25 13.93
C ARG A 52 -8.38 -3.53 14.20
N THR A 53 -8.86 -4.37 15.13
CA THR A 53 -8.19 -5.64 15.47
C THR A 53 -8.19 -6.59 14.28
N THR A 54 -9.33 -6.77 13.61
CA THR A 54 -9.41 -7.63 12.42
C THR A 54 -8.55 -7.11 11.27
N SER A 55 -8.53 -5.79 11.04
CA SER A 55 -7.68 -5.16 10.01
C SER A 55 -6.19 -5.34 10.30
N ALA A 56 -5.76 -5.21 11.56
CA ALA A 56 -4.38 -5.40 11.95
C ALA A 56 -3.92 -6.85 11.79
N ALA A 57 -4.76 -7.81 12.19
CA ALA A 57 -4.49 -9.24 12.01
C ALA A 57 -4.37 -9.62 10.52
N LEU A 58 -5.32 -9.19 9.69
CA LEU A 58 -5.28 -9.41 8.24
C LEU A 58 -4.02 -8.81 7.63
N TYR A 59 -3.72 -7.54 7.95
CA TYR A 59 -2.54 -6.87 7.44
C TYR A 59 -1.25 -7.63 7.79
N ASN A 60 -1.12 -8.10 9.03
CA ASN A 60 0.05 -8.88 9.46
C ASN A 60 0.16 -10.21 8.68
N MET A 61 -0.94 -10.96 8.53
CA MET A 61 -0.93 -12.20 7.75
C MET A 61 -0.48 -12.00 6.30
N PHE A 62 -0.93 -10.92 5.64
CA PHE A 62 -0.47 -10.60 4.28
C PHE A 62 1.00 -10.23 4.21
N VAL A 63 1.51 -9.49 5.21
CA VAL A 63 2.94 -9.16 5.29
C VAL A 63 3.79 -10.42 5.44
N GLN A 64 3.38 -11.34 6.31
CA GLN A 64 4.10 -12.60 6.53
C GLN A 64 4.07 -13.50 5.29
N ALA A 65 2.91 -13.60 4.62
CA ALA A 65 2.82 -14.30 3.33
C ALA A 65 3.74 -13.66 2.27
N GLY A 66 3.79 -12.33 2.22
CA GLY A 66 4.70 -11.60 1.34
C GLY A 66 6.18 -11.90 1.63
N ALA A 67 6.58 -12.01 2.90
CA ALA A 67 7.94 -12.38 3.28
C ALA A 67 8.33 -13.80 2.82
N ILE A 68 7.40 -14.76 2.91
CA ILE A 68 7.60 -16.13 2.40
C ILE A 68 7.76 -16.14 0.87
N ILE A 69 6.96 -15.33 0.16
CA ILE A 69 7.11 -15.22 -1.30
C ILE A 69 8.45 -14.56 -1.64
N ALA A 70 8.83 -13.50 -0.92
CA ALA A 70 10.07 -12.75 -1.15
C ALA A 70 11.32 -13.63 -1.03
N SER A 71 11.35 -14.55 -0.06
CA SER A 71 12.49 -15.47 0.11
C SER A 71 12.67 -16.46 -1.05
N ASN A 72 11.66 -16.61 -1.92
CA ASN A 72 11.67 -17.52 -3.06
C ASN A 72 11.83 -16.82 -4.43
N ILE A 73 11.99 -15.48 -4.44
CA ILE A 73 12.13 -14.69 -5.67
C ILE A 73 13.47 -14.95 -6.35
N TYR A 74 14.57 -14.93 -5.59
CA TYR A 74 15.89 -15.23 -6.12
C TYR A 74 16.13 -16.73 -6.12
N ARG A 75 16.41 -17.28 -7.31
CA ARG A 75 16.55 -18.71 -7.52
C ARG A 75 17.89 -19.05 -8.16
N LYS A 76 18.38 -20.27 -7.92
CA LYS A 76 19.70 -20.72 -8.38
C LYS A 76 19.80 -20.81 -9.91
N ASP A 77 18.69 -21.02 -10.61
CA ASP A 77 18.63 -21.06 -12.08
C ASP A 77 18.82 -19.68 -12.74
N ASP A 78 18.67 -18.59 -11.99
CA ASP A 78 18.79 -17.21 -12.48
C ASP A 78 20.16 -16.58 -12.16
N LEU A 79 21.12 -17.39 -11.68
CA LEU A 79 22.51 -17.01 -11.51
C LEU A 79 23.16 -16.69 -12.88
N PRO A 80 24.15 -15.78 -12.95
CA PRO A 80 24.67 -14.93 -11.86
C PRO A 80 23.96 -13.57 -11.74
N LYS A 81 23.25 -13.09 -12.77
CA LYS A 81 22.74 -11.71 -12.83
C LYS A 81 21.32 -11.50 -12.28
N TYR A 82 20.61 -12.58 -11.98
CA TYR A 82 19.26 -12.57 -11.41
C TYR A 82 18.24 -11.71 -12.18
N HIS A 83 18.24 -11.80 -13.51
CA HIS A 83 17.38 -10.96 -14.35
C HIS A 83 15.89 -11.23 -14.11
N ARG A 84 15.50 -12.49 -13.85
CA ARG A 84 14.12 -12.85 -13.56
C ARG A 84 13.69 -12.31 -12.19
N GLY A 85 14.49 -12.51 -11.16
CA GLY A 85 14.21 -12.00 -9.81
C GLY A 85 14.08 -10.48 -9.79
N ASN A 86 15.03 -9.78 -10.42
CA ASN A 86 15.01 -8.32 -10.51
C ASN A 86 13.80 -7.79 -11.32
N MET A 87 13.36 -8.51 -12.36
CA MET A 87 12.15 -8.17 -13.10
C MET A 87 10.88 -8.34 -12.24
N GLN A 88 10.79 -9.44 -11.50
CA GLN A 88 9.66 -9.69 -10.60
C GLN A 88 9.57 -8.61 -9.51
N LEU A 89 10.69 -8.26 -8.87
CA LEU A 89 10.73 -7.17 -7.89
C LEU A 89 10.33 -5.84 -8.49
N PHE A 90 10.78 -5.53 -9.71
CA PHE A 90 10.40 -4.31 -10.41
C PHE A 90 8.90 -4.25 -10.70
N ALA A 91 8.31 -5.35 -11.19
CA ALA A 91 6.88 -5.46 -11.44
C ALA A 91 6.06 -5.34 -10.14
N ILE A 92 6.49 -5.99 -9.06
CA ILE A 92 5.86 -5.88 -7.74
C ILE A 92 5.92 -4.44 -7.24
N ALA A 93 7.07 -3.77 -7.36
CA ALA A 93 7.23 -2.38 -6.90
C ALA A 93 6.28 -1.41 -7.64
N TRP A 94 6.13 -1.56 -8.96
CA TRP A 94 5.14 -0.80 -9.72
C TRP A 94 3.69 -1.16 -9.36
N GLY A 95 3.40 -2.45 -9.18
CA GLY A 95 2.08 -2.91 -8.72
C GLY A 95 1.71 -2.34 -7.36
N SER A 96 2.64 -2.30 -6.41
CA SER A 96 2.44 -1.69 -5.08
C SER A 96 2.21 -0.19 -5.17
N LEU A 97 3.00 0.53 -6.00
CA LEU A 97 2.78 1.97 -6.22
C LEU A 97 1.39 2.22 -6.82
N GLY A 98 1.00 1.44 -7.83
CA GLY A 98 -0.32 1.50 -8.43
C GLY A 98 -1.44 1.28 -7.41
N ALA A 99 -1.31 0.26 -6.55
CA ALA A 99 -2.29 -0.03 -5.50
C ALA A 99 -2.46 1.12 -4.51
N ILE A 100 -1.36 1.77 -4.09
CA ILE A 100 -1.42 2.94 -3.18
C ILE A 100 -2.13 4.11 -3.86
N LEU A 101 -1.75 4.43 -5.10
CA LEU A 101 -2.36 5.52 -5.87
C LEU A 101 -3.84 5.28 -6.13
N LEU A 102 -4.21 4.06 -6.54
CA LEU A 102 -5.61 3.68 -6.76
C LEU A 102 -6.43 3.79 -5.48
N THR A 103 -5.88 3.35 -4.35
CA THR A 103 -6.54 3.47 -3.05
C THR A 103 -6.78 4.94 -2.68
N LYS A 104 -5.79 5.82 -2.92
CA LYS A 104 -5.93 7.26 -2.69
C LYS A 104 -7.03 7.87 -3.57
N VAL A 105 -7.00 7.59 -4.86
CA VAL A 105 -8.03 8.06 -5.81
C VAL A 105 -9.42 7.57 -5.41
N TYR A 106 -9.52 6.31 -5.03
CA TYR A 106 -10.78 5.72 -4.55
C TYR A 106 -11.32 6.43 -3.31
N TYR A 107 -10.46 6.71 -2.32
CA TYR A 107 -10.88 7.43 -1.10
C TYR A 107 -11.30 8.87 -1.39
N ILE A 108 -10.58 9.61 -2.25
CA ILE A 108 -10.98 10.96 -2.68
C ILE A 108 -12.35 10.92 -3.35
N TRP A 109 -12.52 10.02 -4.33
CA TRP A 109 -13.78 9.88 -5.06
C TRP A 109 -14.94 9.51 -4.15
N ARG A 110 -14.73 8.58 -3.21
CA ARG A 110 -15.75 8.15 -2.26
C ARG A 110 -16.13 9.27 -1.29
N ASN A 111 -15.15 10.02 -0.79
CA ASN A 111 -15.38 11.19 0.06
C ASN A 111 -16.14 12.29 -0.69
N LYS A 112 -15.78 12.57 -1.95
CA LYS A 112 -16.47 13.58 -2.78
C LYS A 112 -17.91 13.17 -3.08
N SER A 113 -18.14 11.91 -3.42
CA SER A 113 -19.49 11.37 -3.69
C SER A 113 -20.39 11.47 -2.46
N ARG A 114 -19.84 11.17 -1.27
CA ARG A 114 -20.57 11.32 -0.01
C ARG A 114 -20.74 12.77 0.41
N GLY A 115 -19.75 13.62 0.16
CA GLY A 115 -19.82 15.06 0.37
C GLY A 115 -20.99 15.68 -0.37
N LYS A 116 -21.12 15.40 -1.68
CA LYS A 116 -22.26 15.89 -2.48
C LYS A 116 -23.63 15.59 -1.88
N ILE A 117 -23.81 14.37 -1.34
CA ILE A 117 -25.08 13.97 -0.71
C ILE A 117 -25.24 14.66 0.65
N TRP A 118 -24.18 14.67 1.46
CA TRP A 118 -24.17 15.27 2.80
C TRP A 118 -24.41 16.78 2.76
N ASP A 119 -23.74 17.48 1.84
CA ASP A 119 -23.78 18.93 1.71
C ASP A 119 -25.08 19.41 1.04
N ALA A 120 -25.80 18.51 0.36
CA ALA A 120 -27.14 18.78 -0.16
C ALA A 120 -28.25 18.62 0.89
N MET A 121 -27.97 17.97 2.04
CA MET A 121 -28.92 17.84 3.13
C MET A 121 -28.96 19.11 3.99
N THR A 122 -30.15 19.48 4.43
CA THR A 122 -30.37 20.49 5.48
C THR A 122 -29.82 20.02 6.84
N VAL A 123 -29.66 20.95 7.79
CA VAL A 123 -29.13 20.64 9.12
C VAL A 123 -30.07 19.68 9.87
N GLU A 124 -31.37 19.85 9.69
CA GLU A 124 -32.42 19.00 10.25
C GLU A 124 -32.34 17.57 9.69
N GLU A 125 -32.14 17.42 8.38
CA GLU A 125 -31.96 16.12 7.73
C GLU A 125 -30.66 15.43 8.15
N GLN A 126 -29.57 16.18 8.28
CA GLN A 126 -28.30 15.63 8.79
C GLN A 126 -28.44 15.14 10.24
N ASN A 127 -29.14 15.88 11.08
CA ASN A 127 -29.41 15.50 12.47
C ASN A 127 -30.34 14.29 12.53
N HIS A 128 -31.38 14.26 11.69
CA HIS A 128 -32.27 13.11 11.56
C HIS A 128 -31.50 11.87 11.13
N TYR A 129 -30.67 11.95 10.08
CA TYR A 129 -29.83 10.85 9.63
C TYR A 129 -28.91 10.33 10.74
N ARG A 130 -28.26 11.22 11.50
CA ARG A 130 -27.40 10.81 12.63
C ARG A 130 -28.19 10.07 13.72
N ALA A 131 -29.44 10.45 13.96
CA ALA A 131 -30.29 9.86 14.98
C ALA A 131 -30.93 8.53 14.54
N THR A 132 -31.27 8.38 13.26
CA THR A 132 -32.07 7.24 12.78
C THR A 132 -31.32 6.25 11.88
N THR A 133 -30.10 6.58 11.43
CA THR A 133 -29.37 5.73 10.48
C THR A 133 -29.01 4.35 11.07
N THR A 134 -29.16 3.32 10.25
CA THR A 134 -28.70 1.96 10.53
C THR A 134 -27.29 1.71 9.99
N ASP A 135 -26.71 2.67 9.26
CA ASP A 135 -25.38 2.57 8.68
C ASP A 135 -24.31 2.51 9.78
N LYS A 136 -23.40 1.54 9.68
CA LYS A 136 -22.30 1.34 10.63
C LYS A 136 -20.93 1.60 10.02
N GLY A 137 -20.07 2.22 10.81
CA GLY A 137 -18.65 2.37 10.50
C GLY A 137 -18.38 3.15 9.22
N ASN A 138 -17.67 2.54 8.28
CA ASN A 138 -17.28 3.18 7.03
C ASN A 138 -18.45 3.33 6.03
N LYS A 139 -19.64 2.80 6.31
CA LYS A 139 -20.81 2.90 5.44
C LYS A 139 -21.53 4.24 5.57
N ARG A 140 -21.47 4.87 6.75
CA ARG A 140 -22.15 6.14 7.05
C ARG A 140 -21.76 7.26 6.08
N LEU A 141 -22.71 8.17 5.82
CA LEU A 141 -22.51 9.33 4.94
C LEU A 141 -21.60 10.40 5.53
N ASP A 142 -21.54 10.52 6.86
CA ASP A 142 -20.65 11.42 7.58
C ASP A 142 -19.22 10.87 7.71
N PHE A 143 -18.99 9.59 7.41
CA PHE A 143 -17.66 9.01 7.42
C PHE A 143 -16.79 9.52 6.26
N ARG A 144 -15.56 9.90 6.58
CA ARG A 144 -14.54 10.34 5.62
C ARG A 144 -13.29 9.47 5.75
N PHE A 145 -12.83 8.93 4.63
CA PHE A 145 -11.59 8.17 4.55
C PHE A 145 -10.38 9.12 4.63
N PHE A 146 -9.40 8.78 5.45
CA PHE A 146 -8.07 9.41 5.44
C PHE A 146 -7.28 8.87 4.25
N HIS A 147 -6.59 9.74 3.51
CA HIS A 147 -5.96 9.44 2.22
C HIS A 147 -4.78 10.39 1.92
#